data_AF-A0A2I0H1Y7-F1
#
_entry.id   AF-A0A2I0H1Y7-F1
#
_cell.length_a   1.000
_cell.length_b   1.000
_cell.length_c   1.000
_cell.angle_alpha   90.00
_cell.angle_beta   90.00
_cell.angle_gamma   90.00
#
_symmetry.space_group_name_H-M   'P 1'
#
loop_
_entity.id
_entity.type
_entity.pdbx_description
1 polymer ?
#
loop_
_entity_poly.entity_id
_entity_poly.type
_entity_poly.pdbx_seq_one_letter_code
_entity_poly.pdbx_strand_id
1 'polypeptide(L)'
;MYTSSLYALCVNTTGAAMLDESYWSDVEYIRAVKLNRGSYMISKTLTEKAALEFGESNRLDVVTIIPPFVTGPFVCDKLPDSVRISMAMIFGMF
;
A
#
# COMPACT_ATOMS: atom_id res chain seq x y z
N MET A 1 1.51 5.64 -15.26
CA MET A 1 1.97 5.65 -13.85
C MET A 1 0.81 5.26 -12.94
N TYR A 2 1.03 4.32 -12.03
CA TYR A 2 0.05 3.85 -11.05
C TYR A 2 0.55 4.13 -9.64
N THR A 3 -0.26 4.80 -8.82
CA THR A 3 0.06 5.02 -7.41
C THR A 3 -0.30 3.76 -6.63
N SER A 4 0.69 2.97 -6.25
CA SER A 4 0.51 1.82 -5.36
C SER A 4 0.47 2.25 -3.89
N SER A 5 1.00 1.46 -2.96
CA SER A 5 0.97 1.67 -1.51
C SER A 5 1.94 0.71 -0.83
N LEU A 6 2.53 1.11 0.29
CA LEU A 6 3.39 0.25 1.12
C LEU A 6 2.74 -1.11 1.45
N TYR A 7 1.42 -1.13 1.61
CA TYR A 7 0.63 -2.35 1.85
C TYR A 7 0.62 -3.36 0.68
N ALA A 8 1.19 -3.02 -0.48
CA ALA A 8 1.45 -3.99 -1.54
C ALA A 8 2.72 -4.82 -1.26
N LEU A 9 3.61 -4.36 -0.38
CA LEU A 9 4.90 -4.99 -0.05
C LEU A 9 4.94 -5.61 1.36
N CYS A 10 4.44 -4.88 2.36
CA CYS A 10 4.88 -5.06 3.76
C CYS A 10 4.21 -6.17 4.55
N VAL A 11 3.15 -6.79 4.02
CA VAL A 11 2.43 -7.85 4.75
C VAL A 11 2.81 -9.20 4.16
N ASN A 12 4.01 -9.67 4.52
CA ASN A 12 4.57 -10.94 4.05
C ASN A 12 5.14 -11.74 5.22
N THR A 13 5.50 -12.99 4.96
CA THR A 13 5.97 -13.96 5.98
C THR A 13 7.49 -14.01 6.10
N THR A 14 8.23 -13.13 5.43
CA THR A 14 9.71 -13.19 5.37
C THR A 14 10.38 -12.71 6.65
N GLY A 15 9.72 -11.85 7.44
CA GLY A 15 10.31 -11.23 8.62
C GLY A 15 11.47 -10.27 8.32
N ALA A 16 11.60 -9.80 7.08
CA ALA A 16 12.67 -8.91 6.67
C ALA A 16 12.62 -7.55 7.39
N ALA A 17 13.77 -7.07 7.86
CA ALA A 17 13.89 -5.77 8.52
C ALA A 17 13.84 -4.58 7.53
N MET A 18 14.15 -4.83 6.25
CA MET A 18 14.13 -3.86 5.17
C MET A 18 13.49 -4.50 3.95
N LEU A 19 12.69 -3.71 3.22
CA LEU A 19 11.95 -4.15 2.05
C LEU A 19 12.37 -3.29 0.86
N ASP A 20 12.55 -3.93 -0.29
CA ASP A 20 12.73 -3.30 -1.59
C ASP A 20 11.56 -3.68 -2.53
N GLU A 21 11.64 -3.25 -3.79
CA GLU A 21 10.61 -3.45 -4.80
C GLU A 21 10.45 -4.92 -5.25
N SER A 22 11.32 -5.83 -4.82
CA SER A 22 11.19 -7.26 -5.13
C SER A 22 10.16 -7.99 -4.26
N TYR A 23 9.74 -7.38 -3.15
CA TYR A 23 8.81 -7.98 -2.20
C TYR A 23 7.35 -7.83 -2.63
N TRP A 24 6.49 -8.71 -2.11
CA TRP A 24 5.05 -8.61 -2.27
C TRP A 24 4.34 -9.05 -0.99
N SER A 25 3.19 -8.46 -0.72
CA SER A 25 2.32 -8.90 0.36
C SER A 25 1.64 -10.22 0.00
N ASP A 26 1.50 -11.09 1.00
CA ASP A 26 0.86 -12.38 0.92
C ASP A 26 -0.66 -12.22 1.06
N VAL A 27 -1.34 -12.22 -0.08
CA VAL A 27 -2.79 -12.06 -0.20
C VAL A 27 -3.55 -13.16 0.55
N GLU A 28 -3.05 -14.39 0.51
CA GLU A 28 -3.73 -15.52 1.15
C GLU A 28 -3.56 -15.47 2.67
N TYR A 29 -2.38 -15.09 3.14
CA TYR A 29 -2.18 -14.78 4.55
C TYR A 29 -3.14 -13.68 5.03
N ILE A 30 -3.19 -12.52 4.35
CA ILE A 30 -4.08 -11.40 4.73
C ILE A 30 -5.54 -11.85 4.78
N ARG A 31 -5.97 -12.67 3.80
CA ARG A 31 -7.33 -13.22 3.73
C ARG A 31 -7.62 -14.16 4.89
N ALA A 32 -6.67 -15.04 5.23
CA ALA A 32 -6.82 -16.03 6.29
C ALA A 32 -6.90 -15.38 7.69
N VAL A 33 -6.02 -14.42 7.98
CA VAL A 33 -5.94 -13.78 9.30
C VAL A 33 -6.92 -12.60 9.49
N LYS A 34 -7.61 -12.18 8.41
CA LYS A 34 -8.64 -11.10 8.43
C LYS A 34 -8.14 -9.82 9.11
N LEU A 35 -6.96 -9.35 8.71
CA LEU A 35 -6.35 -8.13 9.26
C LEU A 35 -7.28 -6.92 9.10
N ASN A 36 -7.20 -6.00 10.06
CA ASN A 36 -7.80 -4.68 9.89
C ASN A 36 -7.28 -4.04 8.59
N ARG A 37 -8.18 -3.48 7.78
CA ARG A 37 -7.89 -2.97 6.43
C ARG A 37 -7.37 -4.02 5.43
N GLY A 38 -7.55 -5.32 5.70
CA GLY A 38 -7.08 -6.39 4.82
C GLY A 38 -7.60 -6.31 3.39
N SER A 39 -8.86 -5.86 3.19
CA SER A 39 -9.41 -5.63 1.84
C SER A 39 -8.62 -4.57 1.04
N TYR A 40 -8.17 -3.49 1.71
CA TYR A 40 -7.34 -2.48 1.09
C TYR A 40 -5.95 -3.03 0.74
N MET A 41 -5.32 -3.79 1.65
CA MET A 41 -4.03 -4.43 1.40
C MET A 41 -4.10 -5.36 0.18
N ILE A 42 -5.09 -6.26 0.16
CA ILE A 42 -5.33 -7.18 -0.96
C ILE A 42 -5.59 -6.40 -2.26
N SER A 43 -6.45 -5.38 -2.22
CA SER A 43 -6.76 -4.57 -3.40
C SER A 43 -5.52 -3.88 -3.97
N LYS A 44 -4.67 -3.27 -3.13
CA LYS A 44 -3.44 -2.61 -3.60
C LYS A 44 -2.46 -3.59 -4.22
N THR A 45 -2.24 -4.75 -3.57
CA THR A 45 -1.35 -5.80 -4.10
C THR A 45 -1.82 -6.33 -5.45
N LEU A 46 -3.10 -6.73 -5.56
CA LEU A 46 -3.62 -7.32 -6.80
C LEU A 46 -3.70 -6.31 -7.94
N THR A 47 -4.07 -5.06 -7.65
CA THR A 47 -4.17 -4.01 -8.67
C THR A 47 -2.79 -3.63 -9.20
N GLU A 48 -1.76 -3.57 -8.34
CA GLU A 48 -0.39 -3.29 -8.79
C GLU A 48 0.14 -4.39 -9.70
N LYS A 49 -0.02 -5.66 -9.31
CA LYS A 49 0.36 -6.81 -10.16
C LYS A 49 -0.34 -6.77 -11.51
N ALA A 50 -1.66 -6.53 -11.51
CA ALA A 50 -2.44 -6.44 -12.74
C ALA A 50 -2.01 -5.25 -13.62
N ALA A 51 -1.68 -4.10 -13.02
CA ALA A 51 -1.21 -2.93 -13.77
C ALA A 51 0.14 -3.20 -14.45
N LEU A 52 1.07 -3.87 -13.77
CA LEU A 52 2.37 -4.26 -14.31
C LEU A 52 2.21 -5.30 -15.43
N GLU A 53 1.46 -6.37 -15.19
CA GLU A 53 1.18 -7.42 -16.18
C GLU A 53 0.48 -6.87 -17.42
N PHE A 54 -0.48 -5.96 -17.23
CA PHE A 54 -1.15 -5.28 -18.33
C PHE A 54 -0.17 -4.41 -19.13
N GLY A 55 0.76 -3.73 -18.44
CA GLY A 55 1.82 -2.95 -19.08
C GLY A 55 2.70 -3.79 -19.98
N GLU A 56 3.22 -4.90 -19.45
CA GLU A 56 4.03 -5.86 -20.19
C GLU A 56 3.29 -6.43 -21.40
N SER A 57 2.04 -6.87 -21.20
CA SER A 57 1.22 -7.49 -22.25
C SER A 57 0.84 -6.54 -23.38
N ASN A 58 0.69 -5.25 -23.08
CA ASN A 58 0.22 -4.25 -24.04
C ASN A 58 1.33 -3.30 -24.52
N ARG A 59 2.61 -3.59 -24.20
CA ARG A 59 3.77 -2.75 -24.55
C ARG A 59 3.62 -1.31 -24.07
N LEU A 60 3.08 -1.14 -22.86
CA LEU A 60 2.99 0.16 -22.20
C LEU A 60 4.12 0.29 -21.17
N ASP A 61 4.70 1.49 -21.11
CA ASP A 61 5.66 1.83 -20.06
C ASP A 61 4.91 2.19 -18.77
N VAL A 62 4.62 1.17 -17.97
CA VAL A 62 3.92 1.30 -16.70
C VAL A 62 4.92 1.39 -15.55
N VAL A 63 4.97 2.56 -14.93
CA VAL A 63 5.69 2.78 -13.67
C VAL A 63 4.72 2.74 -12.49
N THR A 64 5.07 2.03 -11.42
CA THR A 64 4.37 2.09 -10.13
C THR A 64 5.19 2.89 -9.12
N ILE A 65 4.52 3.61 -8.23
CA ILE A 65 5.15 4.27 -7.08
C ILE A 65 4.54 3.74 -5.80
N ILE A 66 5.38 3.42 -4.81
CA ILE A 66 4.95 2.79 -3.55
C ILE A 66 5.12 3.78 -2.40
N PRO A 67 4.12 4.66 -2.18
CA PRO A 67 4.19 5.60 -1.07
C PRO A 67 3.98 4.89 0.29
N PRO A 68 4.69 5.32 1.34
CA PRO A 68 4.38 4.98 2.73
C PRO A 68 3.24 5.89 3.24
N PHE A 69 3.22 6.20 4.53
CA PHE A 69 2.35 7.25 5.05
C PHE A 69 2.75 8.61 4.47
N VAL A 70 1.84 9.19 3.69
CA VAL A 70 1.92 10.57 3.19
C VAL A 70 1.41 11.53 4.26
N THR A 71 2.22 12.51 4.62
CA THR A 71 1.92 13.51 5.67
C THR A 71 2.27 14.90 5.16
N GLY A 72 1.46 15.90 5.48
CA GLY A 72 1.66 17.29 5.09
C GLY A 72 0.36 18.08 5.02
N PRO A 73 0.42 19.36 4.62
CA PRO A 73 -0.76 20.16 4.33
C PRO A 73 -1.62 19.49 3.25
N PHE A 74 -2.94 19.61 3.37
CA PHE A 74 -3.90 19.05 2.43
C PHE A 74 -4.99 20.07 2.12
N VAL A 75 -5.54 19.99 0.91
CA VAL A 75 -6.59 20.92 0.43
C VAL A 75 -8.00 20.34 0.60
N CYS A 76 -8.13 19.06 0.96
CA CYS A 76 -9.43 18.43 1.15
C CYS A 76 -10.09 18.85 2.47
N ASP A 77 -11.42 18.83 2.49
CA ASP A 77 -12.26 19.20 3.64
C ASP A 77 -12.24 18.15 4.77
N LYS A 78 -11.80 16.93 4.46
CA LYS A 78 -11.66 15.82 5.41
C LYS A 78 -10.19 15.56 5.72
N LEU A 79 -9.90 15.26 6.99
CA LEU A 79 -8.58 14.81 7.43
C LEU A 79 -8.18 13.50 6.70
N PRO A 80 -7.10 13.49 5.89
CA PRO A 80 -6.65 12.27 5.22
C PRO A 80 -6.27 11.19 6.23
N ASP A 81 -6.66 9.95 5.94
CA ASP A 81 -6.38 8.79 6.81
C ASP A 81 -4.88 8.65 7.13
N SER A 82 -4.01 8.90 6.15
CA SER A 82 -2.56 8.84 6.31
C SER A 82 -2.02 9.90 7.28
N VAL A 83 -2.53 11.14 7.21
CA VAL A 83 -2.19 12.21 8.15
C VAL A 83 -2.70 11.86 9.55
N ARG A 84 -3.94 11.37 9.65
CA ARG A 84 -4.52 10.94 10.93
C ARG A 84 -3.68 9.85 11.61
N ILE A 85 -3.28 8.81 10.87
CA ILE A 85 -2.51 7.70 11.43
C ILE A 85 -1.10 8.14 11.82
N SER A 86 -0.39 8.85 10.92
CA SER A 86 0.98 9.30 11.18
C SER A 86 1.08 10.35 12.30
N MET A 87 0.05 11.17 12.50
CA MET A 87 0.01 12.21 13.52
C MET A 87 -0.89 11.86 14.72
N ALA A 88 -1.31 10.60 14.86
CA ALA A 88 -2.21 10.15 15.92
C ALA A 88 -1.70 10.54 17.32
N MET A 89 -0.37 10.46 17.52
CA MET A 89 0.31 10.87 18.75
C MET A 89 0.09 12.34 19.12
N ILE A 90 0.13 13.21 18.12
CA ILE A 90 -0.01 14.65 18.29
C ILE A 90 -1.48 15.02 18.50
N PHE A 91 -2.40 14.33 17.82
CA PHE A 91 -3.83 14.59 17.92
C PHE A 91 -4.51 13.93 19.13
N GLY A 92 -3.81 13.07 19.87
CA GLY A 92 -4.38 12.34 21.01
C GLY A 92 -5.42 11.29 20.58
N MET A 93 -5.25 10.69 19.40
CA MET A 93 -6.19 9.74 18.80
C MET A 93 -5.68 8.30 18.98
N PHE A 94 -5.88 7.71 20.16
CA PHE A 94 -5.54 6.31 20.48
C PHE A 94 -6.75 5.58 21.05
#